data_AF-A0A8B6DTB7-F1
#
_entry.id   AF-A0A8B6DTB7-F1
#
_cell.length_a   1.000
_cell.length_b   1.000
_cell.length_c   1.000
_cell.angle_alpha   90.00
_cell.angle_beta   90.00
_cell.angle_gamma   90.00
#
_symmetry.space_group_name_H-M   'P 1'
#
loop_
_entity.id
_entity.type
_entity.pdbx_description
1 polymer ?
#
loop_
_entity_poly.entity_id
_entity_poly.type
_entity_poly.pdbx_seq_one_letter_code
_entity_poly.pdbx_strand_id
1 'polypeptide(L)'
;MVQVQGCKYCRGMETVYSGSDQHQKEVENCIIGHVKKEVRTQAVRTDSTDNVNGLRTVEFENPFGTIAVVVLNTEDQRNNLH
;
A
#
# COMPACT_ATOMS: atom_id res chain seq x y z
N MET A 1 -4.65 -35.37 -13.70
CA MET A 1 -3.76 -34.19 -13.73
C MET A 1 -4.61 -32.96 -13.50
N VAL A 2 -4.37 -32.21 -12.41
CA VAL A 2 -5.03 -30.91 -12.18
C VAL A 2 -4.14 -29.84 -12.80
N GLN A 3 -4.62 -29.20 -13.86
CA GLN A 3 -3.96 -28.02 -14.42
C GLN A 3 -4.37 -26.82 -13.58
N VAL A 4 -3.49 -26.35 -12.71
CA VAL A 4 -3.65 -25.05 -12.04
C VAL A 4 -3.43 -23.99 -13.11
N GLN A 5 -4.50 -23.43 -13.67
CA GLN A 5 -4.37 -22.23 -14.50
C GLN A 5 -4.02 -21.06 -13.59
N GLY A 6 -2.89 -20.41 -13.87
CA GLY A 6 -2.49 -19.18 -13.18
C GLY A 6 -3.35 -17.98 -13.58
N CYS A 7 -3.07 -16.82 -12.99
CA CYS A 7 -3.79 -15.61 -13.31
C CYS A 7 -3.50 -15.14 -14.74
N LYS A 8 -4.53 -15.10 -15.59
CA LYS A 8 -4.42 -14.68 -16.99
C LYS A 8 -4.39 -13.16 -17.18
N TYR A 9 -5.01 -12.41 -16.26
CA TYR A 9 -5.15 -10.95 -16.32
C TYR A 9 -4.86 -10.31 -14.96
N CYS A 10 -3.64 -10.50 -14.46
CA CYS A 10 -3.17 -9.83 -13.25
C CYS A 10 -2.28 -8.65 -13.63
N ARG A 11 -2.35 -7.60 -12.81
CA ARG A 11 -1.44 -6.47 -12.89
C ARG A 11 -0.38 -6.60 -11.80
N GLY A 12 0.88 -6.40 -12.17
CA GLY A 12 1.98 -6.33 -11.22
C GLY A 12 2.01 -4.98 -10.49
N MET A 13 2.95 -4.82 -9.55
CA MET A 13 3.23 -3.50 -8.97
C MET A 13 3.88 -2.55 -10.00
N GLU A 14 4.53 -3.10 -11.02
CA GLU A 14 5.11 -2.35 -12.11
C GLU A 14 4.78 -3.06 -13.43
N THR A 15 4.52 -2.26 -14.46
CA THR A 15 4.37 -2.71 -15.84
C THR A 15 5.67 -2.36 -16.57
N VAL A 16 6.37 -3.38 -17.06
CA VAL A 16 7.59 -3.21 -17.88
C VAL A 16 7.25 -3.53 -19.33
N TYR A 17 7.49 -2.58 -20.24
CA TYR A 17 7.14 -2.73 -21.65
C TYR A 17 8.28 -3.39 -22.42
N SER A 18 8.09 -4.64 -22.86
CA SER A 18 9.11 -5.43 -23.57
C SER A 18 9.62 -4.73 -24.84
N GLY A 19 10.93 -4.69 -25.02
CA GLY A 19 11.56 -4.04 -26.19
C GLY A 19 11.73 -2.52 -26.05
N SER A 20 11.44 -1.97 -24.86
CA SER A 20 11.71 -0.57 -24.52
C SER A 20 12.22 -0.47 -23.07
N ASP A 21 12.85 0.64 -22.72
CA ASP A 21 13.22 0.95 -21.32
C ASP A 21 12.07 1.62 -20.54
N GLN A 22 10.85 1.61 -21.11
CA GLN A 22 9.67 2.18 -20.46
C GLN A 22 9.17 1.25 -19.36
N HIS A 23 8.92 1.84 -18.20
CA HIS A 23 8.31 1.18 -17.06
C HIS A 23 7.31 2.11 -16.40
N GLN A 24 6.23 1.52 -15.89
CA GLN A 24 5.15 2.24 -15.21
C GLN A 24 4.94 1.64 -13.83
N LYS A 25 4.93 2.50 -12.81
CA LYS A 25 4.53 2.12 -11.46
C LYS A 25 3.01 2.13 -11.37
N GLU A 26 2.45 1.02 -10.92
CA GLU A 26 1.02 0.87 -10.71
C GLU A 26 0.62 1.33 -9.30
N VAL A 27 -0.68 1.42 -9.04
CA VAL A 27 -1.22 1.89 -7.75
C VAL A 27 -0.70 1.05 -6.58
N GLU A 28 -0.54 -0.25 -6.79
CA GLU A 28 -0.01 -1.19 -5.81
C GLU A 28 1.44 -0.85 -5.39
N ASN A 29 2.24 -0.26 -6.28
CA ASN A 29 3.59 0.24 -5.95
C ASN A 29 3.53 1.37 -4.92
N CYS A 30 2.61 2.32 -5.12
CA CYS A 30 2.42 3.45 -4.22
C CYS A 30 1.95 2.99 -2.83
N ILE A 31 0.93 2.13 -2.78
CA ILE A 31 0.39 1.61 -1.52
C ILE A 31 1.46 0.86 -0.73
N ILE A 32 2.18 -0.05 -1.38
CA ILE A 32 3.25 -0.81 -0.71
C ILE A 32 4.42 0.10 -0.33
N GLY A 33 4.71 1.12 -1.13
CA GLY A 33 5.69 2.15 -0.81
C GLY A 33 5.36 2.91 0.47
N HIS A 34 4.12 3.33 0.66
CA HIS A 34 3.65 3.99 1.89
C HIS A 34 3.90 3.13 3.14
N VAL A 35 3.61 1.83 3.05
CA VAL A 35 3.84 0.90 4.17
C VAL A 35 5.35 0.71 4.40
N LYS A 36 6.10 0.33 3.35
CA LYS A 36 7.54 -0.01 3.48
C LYS A 36 8.42 1.14 3.94
N LYS A 37 8.01 2.39 3.71
CA LYS A 37 8.77 3.57 4.12
C LYS A 37 8.88 3.68 5.63
N GLU A 38 7.79 3.40 6.35
CA GLU A 38 7.68 3.63 7.79
C GLU A 38 7.63 2.33 8.61
N VAL A 39 7.07 1.26 8.05
CA VAL A 39 6.93 -0.06 8.70
C VAL A 39 8.18 -0.90 8.42
N ARG A 40 8.90 -1.25 9.50
CA ARG A 40 10.14 -2.03 9.45
C ARG A 40 9.86 -3.53 9.47
N THR A 41 10.83 -4.31 9.00
CA THR A 41 10.80 -5.77 9.13
C THR A 41 10.63 -6.15 10.61
N GLN A 42 9.80 -7.16 10.89
CA GLN A 42 9.43 -7.61 12.23
C GLN A 42 8.52 -6.64 13.02
N ALA A 43 7.99 -5.59 12.38
CA ALA A 43 6.95 -4.79 13.01
C ALA A 43 5.70 -5.63 13.30
N VAL A 44 5.06 -5.37 14.44
CA VAL A 44 3.84 -6.04 14.86
C VAL A 44 2.69 -5.07 14.72
N ARG A 45 1.59 -5.50 14.08
CA ARG A 45 0.36 -4.69 14.04
C ARG A 45 -0.19 -4.57 15.45
N THR A 46 -0.42 -3.35 15.91
CA THR A 46 -1.03 -3.07 17.22
C THR A 46 -2.53 -2.81 17.06
N ASP A 47 -3.24 -2.81 18.20
CA ASP A 47 -4.64 -2.38 18.19
C ASP A 47 -4.71 -0.88 17.88
N SER A 48 -5.59 -0.50 16.97
CA SER A 48 -5.70 0.89 16.51
C SER A 48 -7.16 1.22 16.22
N THR A 49 -7.52 2.49 16.38
CA THR A 49 -8.86 2.94 16.03
C THR A 49 -8.99 2.98 14.50
N ASP A 50 -9.70 2.02 13.93
CA ASP A 50 -9.86 1.86 12.48
C ASP A 50 -10.40 3.11 11.76
N ASN A 51 -11.14 3.99 12.44
CA ASN A 51 -11.65 5.24 11.90
C ASN A 51 -11.44 6.40 12.89
N VAL A 52 -10.66 7.41 12.48
CA VAL A 52 -10.45 8.64 13.24
C VAL A 52 -10.87 9.81 12.33
N ASN A 53 -12.02 10.43 12.62
CA ASN A 53 -12.55 11.57 11.86
C ASN A 53 -12.64 11.32 10.34
N GLY A 54 -13.10 10.13 9.93
CA GLY A 54 -13.20 9.76 8.50
C GLY A 54 -11.90 9.24 7.89
N LEU A 55 -10.80 9.24 8.64
CA LEU A 55 -9.53 8.67 8.23
C LEU A 55 -9.44 7.21 8.66
N ARG A 56 -9.11 6.32 7.74
CA ARG A 56 -8.84 4.93 8.07
C ARG A 56 -7.40 4.78 8.53
N THR A 57 -7.15 4.13 9.66
CA THR A 57 -5.79 4.00 10.21
C THR A 57 -5.44 2.56 10.53
N VAL A 58 -4.14 2.28 10.50
CA VAL A 58 -3.55 1.06 11.07
C VAL A 58 -2.19 1.41 11.66
N GLU A 59 -1.92 0.88 12.85
CA GLU A 59 -0.67 1.12 13.59
C GLU A 59 0.20 -0.15 13.63
N PHE A 60 1.50 0.08 13.63
CA PHE A 60 2.53 -0.94 13.81
C PHE A 60 3.58 -0.48 14.83
N GLU A 61 3.97 -1.38 15.72
CA GLU A 61 5.18 -1.22 16.54
C GLU A 61 6.36 -1.84 15.81
N ASN A 62 7.33 -1.01 15.42
CA ASN A 62 8.59 -1.47 14.84
C ASN A 62 9.52 -2.02 15.94
N PRO A 63 10.51 -2.86 15.57
CA PRO A 63 11.61 -3.18 16.46
C PRO A 63 12.26 -1.92 17.03
N PHE A 64 12.70 -1.99 18.28
CA PHE A 64 13.29 -0.86 19.03
C PHE A 64 12.31 0.27 19.40
N GLY A 65 10.99 0.02 19.32
CA GLY A 65 9.95 0.82 19.99
C GLY A 65 9.50 2.08 19.25
N THR A 66 9.77 2.19 17.94
CA THR A 66 9.17 3.25 17.12
C THR A 66 7.79 2.83 16.64
N ILE A 67 6.84 3.75 16.61
CA ILE A 67 5.48 3.51 16.11
C ILE A 67 5.36 4.05 14.68
N ALA A 68 4.80 3.24 13.79
CA ALA A 68 4.45 3.62 12.43
C ALA A 68 2.94 3.56 12.24
N VAL A 69 2.35 4.63 11.72
CA VAL A 69 0.90 4.71 11.43
C VAL A 69 0.70 4.91 9.95
N VAL A 70 -0.11 4.06 9.33
CA VAL A 70 -0.55 4.22 7.94
C VAL A 70 -1.97 4.79 7.95
N VAL A 71 -2.16 5.93 7.29
CA VAL A 71 -3.43 6.65 7.24
C VAL A 71 -3.94 6.71 5.80
N LEU A 72 -5.19 6.29 5.60
CA LEU A 72 -5.91 6.42 4.35
C LEU A 72 -7.06 7.41 4.52
N ASN A 73 -6.97 8.52 3.80
CA ASN A 73 -8.09 9.43 3.61
C ASN A 73 -8.85 9.00 2.34
N THR A 74 -10.11 8.59 2.48
CA THR A 74 -10.96 8.22 1.34
C THR A 74 -11.86 9.36 0.86
N GLU A 75 -11.86 10.49 1.56
CA GLU A 75 -12.62 11.67 1.15
C GLU A 75 -11.95 12.30 -0.07
N ASP A 76 -12.73 12.58 -1.12
CA ASP A 76 -12.23 13.29 -2.30
C ASP A 76 -12.09 14.78 -1.98
N GLN A 77 -10.89 15.18 -1.53
CA GLN A 77 -10.57 16.57 -1.21
C GLN A 77 -10.34 17.44 -2.45
N ARG A 78 -10.42 16.90 -3.68
CA ARG A 78 -10.17 17.68 -4.91
C ARG A 78 -11.23 18.75 -5.19
N ASN A 79 -12.40 18.65 -4.57
CA ASN A 79 -13.48 19.64 -4.72
C ASN A 79 -13.28 20.93 -3.90
N ASN A 80 -12.24 21.01 -3.05
CA ASN A 80 -11.97 22.16 -2.19
C ASN A 80 -10.83 23.08 -2.69
N LEU A 81 -10.37 22.89 -3.93
CA LEU A 81 -9.52 23.84 -4.65
C LEU A 81 -10.42 24.72 -5.54
N HIS A 82 -11.15 25.65 -4.92
CA HIS A 82 -11.81 26.77 -5.59
C HIS A 82 -11.13 28.07 -5.16
#